data_AF-A0A7V1GCZ2-F1
#
_entry.id   AF-A0A7V1GCZ2-F1
#
_cell.length_a   1.000
_cell.length_b   1.000
_cell.length_c   1.000
_cell.angle_alpha   90.00
_cell.angle_beta   90.00
_cell.angle_gamma   90.00
#
_symmetry.space_group_name_H-M   'P 1'
#
loop_
_entity.id
_entity.type
_entity.pdbx_description
1 polymer ?
#
loop_
_entity_poly.entity_id
_entity_poly.type
_entity_poly.pdbx_seq_one_letter_code
_entity_poly.pdbx_strand_id
1 'polypeptide(L)' 'GATMNFNYQNAWSLDVSYNSFWGGGDINTFSDRDYVSFNLKYSI' A
#
# COMPACT_ATOMS: atom_id res chain seq x y z
N GLY A 1 -4.07 -7.59 2.07
CA GLY A 1 -3.51 -6.23 2.08
C GLY A 1 -4.46 -5.27 2.76
N ALA A 2 -3.94 -4.21 3.36
CA ALA A 2 -4.70 -3.12 3.97
C ALA A 2 -4.42 -1.81 3.21
N THR A 3 -5.46 -1.00 2.97
CA THR A 3 -5.32 0.30 2.32
C THR A 3 -5.96 1.37 3.20
N MET A 4 -5.21 2.44 3.45
CA MET A 4 -5.64 3.64 4.16
C MET A 4 -5.59 4.82 3.20
N ASN A 5 -6.70 5.55 3.10
CA ASN A 5 -6.80 6.79 2.34
C ASN A 5 -7.18 7.92 3.29
N PHE A 6 -6.45 9.02 3.21
CA PHE A 6 -6.66 10.23 4.01
C PHE A 6 -6.74 11.43 3.07
N ASN A 7 -7.89 12.11 3.09
CA ASN A 7 -8.08 13.34 2.33
C ASN A 7 -8.38 14.48 3.30
N TYR A 8 -7.63 15.58 3.18
CA TYR A 8 -7.80 16.77 4.01
C TYR A 8 -7.98 18.01 3.14
N GLN A 9 -9.13 18.66 3.32
CA GLN A 9 -9.52 19.92 2.67
C GLN A 9 -9.35 19.94 1.13
N ASN A 10 -9.37 18.79 0.45
CA ASN A 10 -9.05 18.65 -0.99
C ASN A 10 -7.65 19.17 -1.42
N ALA A 11 -6.88 19.75 -0.50
CA ALA A 11 -5.53 20.22 -0.72
C ALA A 11 -4.52 19.10 -0.50
N TRP A 12 -4.82 18.15 0.39
CA TRP A 12 -3.92 17.04 0.72
C TRP A 12 -4.65 15.71 0.56
N SER A 13 -4.08 14.82 -0.22
CA SER A 13 -4.55 13.44 -0.37
C SER A 13 -3.37 12.50 -0.17
N LEU A 14 -3.53 11.56 0.75
CA LEU A 14 -2.54 10.59 1.18
C LEU A 14 -3.14 9.20 1.04
N ASP A 15 -2.56 8.38 0.18
CA ASP A 15 -2.92 6.98 0.01
C ASP A 15 -1.77 6.10 0.46
N VAL A 16 -2.02 5.18 1.39
CA VAL A 16 -1.06 4.17 1.82
C VAL A 16 -1.70 2.81 1.62
N SER A 17 -1.07 1.95 0.84
CA SER A 17 -1.51 0.57 0.64
C SER A 17 -0.38 -0.38 0.97
N TYR A 18 -0.71 -1.36 1.81
CA TYR A 18 0.15 -2.45 2.20
C TYR A 18 -0.43 -3.74 1.65
N ASN A 19 0.27 -4.39 0.74
CA ASN A 19 -0.12 -5.70 0.23
C ASN A 19 0.90 -6.74 0.66
N SER A 20 0.38 -7.77 1.32
CA SER A 20 1.15 -8.83 1.91
C SER A 20 0.68 -10.12 1.29
N PHE A 21 1.61 -10.87 0.68
CA PHE A 21 1.33 -12.10 -0.04
C PHE A 21 1.78 -13.30 0.80
N TRP A 22 0.97 -13.68 1.78
CA TRP A 22 1.27 -14.80 2.68
C TRP A 22 0.38 -15.97 2.29
N GLY A 23 0.95 -17.01 1.66
CA GLY A 23 0.13 -18.12 1.16
C GLY A 23 0.74 -19.03 0.09
N GLY A 24 2.05 -19.22 0.06
CA GLY A 24 2.66 -20.27 -0.76
C GLY A 24 3.87 -20.83 -0.03
N GLY A 25 3.75 -22.04 0.51
CA GLY A 25 4.86 -22.72 1.23
C GLY A 25 6.13 -22.87 0.38
N ASP A 26 7.13 -23.58 0.93
CA ASP A 26 8.55 -23.73 0.50
C ASP A 26 8.89 -23.85 -1.01
N ILE A 27 7.90 -24.02 -1.88
CA ILE A 27 8.00 -24.03 -3.35
C ILE A 27 7.86 -22.65 -4.00
N ASN A 28 7.36 -21.64 -3.28
CA ASN A 28 7.10 -20.31 -3.84
C ASN A 28 8.14 -19.30 -3.34
N THR A 29 9.24 -19.13 -4.10
CA THR A 29 10.32 -18.16 -3.81
C THR A 29 9.88 -16.69 -3.85
N PHE A 30 8.60 -16.44 -4.14
CA PHE A 30 7.96 -15.13 -4.13
C PHE A 30 7.19 -14.81 -2.83
N SER A 31 7.14 -15.75 -1.86
CA SER A 31 6.36 -15.64 -0.62
C SER A 31 6.69 -14.40 0.24
N ASP A 32 7.87 -13.81 0.08
CA ASP A 32 8.31 -12.69 0.94
C ASP A 32 8.19 -11.32 0.27
N ARG A 33 7.54 -11.22 -0.89
CA ARG A 33 7.35 -9.93 -1.56
C ARG A 33 6.15 -9.18 -1.00
N ASP A 34 6.35 -8.58 0.16
CA ASP A 34 5.47 -7.53 0.66
C ASP A 34 5.67 -6.25 -0.17
N TYR A 35 4.56 -5.68 -0.65
CA TYR A 35 4.56 -4.45 -1.41
C TYR A 35 3.93 -3.34 -0.59
N VAL A 36 4.71 -2.29 -0.33
CA VAL A 36 4.21 -1.06 0.29
C VAL A 36 4.18 0.03 -0.77
N SER A 37 3.01 0.63 -0.95
CA SER A 37 2.79 1.72 -1.87
C SER A 37 2.28 2.94 -1.12
N PHE A 38 2.94 4.07 -1.33
CA PHE A 38 2.59 5.37 -0.76
C PHE A 38 2.34 6.35 -1.90
N ASN A 39 1.26 7.12 -1.81
CA ASN A 39 0.92 8.20 -2.72
C ASN A 39 0.61 9.45 -1.90
N LEU A 40 1.26 10.55 -2.24
CA LEU A 40 0.96 11.87 -1.69
C LEU A 40 0.63 12.78 -2.85
N LYS A 41 -0.57 13.36 -2.81
CA LYS A 41 -1.01 14.42 -3.71
C LYS A 41 -1.24 15.66 -2.89
N TYR A 42 -0.62 16.73 -3.33
CA TYR A 42 -0.86 18.07 -2.81
C TYR A 42 -1.40 18.92 -3.96
N SER A 43 -2.56 19.54 -3.76
CA SER A 43 -3.18 20.48 -4.68
C SER A 43 -3.24 21.84 -3.99
N ILE A 44 -2.62 22.83 -4.63
CA ILE A 44 -2.71 24.25 -4.23
C ILE A 44 -3.74 24.95 -5.10
#